data_AF-X1MWF4-F1
#
_entry.id   AF-X1MWF4-F1
#
_cell.length_a   1.000
_cell.length_b   1.000
_cell.length_c   1.000
_cell.angle_alpha   90.00
_cell.angle_beta   90.00
_cell.angle_gamma   90.00
#
_symmetry.space_group_name_H-M   'P 1'
#
loop_
_entity.id
_entity.type
_entity.pdbx_description
1 polymer ?
#
loop_
_entity_poly.entity_id
_entity_poly.type
_entity_poly.pdbx_seq_one_letter_code
_entity_poly.pdbx_strand_id
1 'polypeptide(L)'
;MSAKKLLQPLAAQLHASFSASGRPYSHLHLHQLFHAAIGSVAPQVAIQDKLPIQVCRDNETRQYNLYAAVERAKTCLGLTDLQAVGVAEEVIEVLRTAGIGVNQVRLLLDPSFSSKTRKKAFKALCKNLDLNELGDR
;
A
#
# COMPACT_ATOMS: atom_id res chain seq x y z
N MET A 1 -0.09 -15.51 2.41
CA MET A 1 1.35 -15.15 2.49
C MET A 1 1.50 -13.79 3.14
N SER A 2 2.60 -13.51 3.84
CA SER A 2 2.82 -12.20 4.49
C SER A 2 3.24 -11.13 3.48
N ALA A 3 2.66 -9.93 3.60
CA ALA A 3 3.03 -8.72 2.87
C ALA A 3 4.54 -8.51 2.76
N LYS A 4 5.25 -8.73 3.87
CA LYS A 4 6.68 -8.48 3.99
C LYS A 4 7.51 -9.29 2.99
N LYS A 5 7.20 -10.59 2.82
CA LYS A 5 7.92 -11.46 1.89
C LYS A 5 7.70 -11.08 0.42
N LEU A 6 6.56 -10.46 0.10
CA LEU A 6 6.22 -10.03 -1.26
C LEU A 6 6.83 -8.66 -1.59
N LEU A 7 6.80 -7.73 -0.64
CA LEU A 7 7.22 -6.34 -0.86
C LEU A 7 8.73 -6.10 -0.68
N GLN A 8 9.42 -6.94 0.10
CA GLN A 8 10.84 -6.78 0.38
C GLN A 8 11.75 -6.78 -0.87
N PRO A 9 11.61 -7.70 -1.85
CA PRO A 9 12.40 -7.63 -3.09
C PRO A 9 12.09 -6.38 -3.91
N LEU A 10 10.82 -5.93 -3.93
CA LEU A 10 10.42 -4.70 -4.63
C LEU A 10 11.00 -3.45 -3.97
N ALA A 11 11.09 -3.41 -2.64
CA ALA A 11 11.72 -2.34 -1.91
C ALA A 11 13.21 -2.23 -2.22
N ALA A 12 13.91 -3.36 -2.31
CA ALA A 12 15.33 -3.37 -2.70
C ALA A 12 15.54 -2.88 -4.14
N GLN A 13 14.70 -3.32 -5.09
CA GLN A 13 14.75 -2.86 -6.48
C GLN A 13 14.50 -1.34 -6.58
N LEU A 14 13.44 -0.86 -5.94
CA LEU A 14 13.06 0.54 -5.99
C LEU A 14 14.07 1.43 -5.26
N HIS A 15 14.68 0.94 -4.17
CA HIS A 15 15.78 1.61 -3.48
C HIS A 15 17.00 1.81 -4.39
N ALA A 16 17.38 0.79 -5.16
CA ALA A 16 18.49 0.89 -6.10
C ALA A 16 18.19 1.89 -7.23
N SER A 17 16.98 1.84 -7.81
CA SER A 17 16.53 2.78 -8.84
C SER A 17 16.57 4.23 -8.33
N PHE A 18 15.96 4.48 -7.17
CA PHE A 18 15.92 5.83 -6.62
C PHE A 18 17.31 6.33 -6.23
N SER A 19 18.16 5.49 -5.66
CA SER A 19 19.54 5.86 -5.32
C SER A 19 20.36 6.23 -6.57
N ALA A 20 20.20 5.51 -7.68
CA ALA A 20 20.83 5.85 -8.95
C ALA A 20 20.38 7.21 -9.50
N SER A 21 19.15 7.63 -9.18
CA SER A 21 18.60 8.95 -9.53
C SER A 21 18.88 10.05 -8.49
N GLY A 22 19.75 9.81 -7.51
CA GLY A 22 20.08 10.78 -6.45
C GLY A 22 19.01 10.92 -5.35
N ARG A 23 18.07 9.98 -5.26
CA ARG A 23 16.96 9.95 -4.29
C ARG A 23 17.09 8.76 -3.33
N PRO A 24 18.08 8.66 -2.44
CA PRO A 24 18.37 7.44 -1.67
C PRO A 24 17.36 7.18 -0.52
N TYR A 25 16.10 6.93 -0.84
CA TYR A 25 15.03 6.70 0.14
C TYR A 25 15.23 5.39 0.90
N SER A 26 15.04 5.41 2.22
CA SER A 26 15.21 4.22 3.05
C SER A 26 14.22 3.10 2.68
N HIS A 27 14.62 1.85 2.88
CA HIS A 27 13.74 0.69 2.71
C HIS A 27 12.47 0.79 3.56
N LEU A 28 12.58 1.36 4.76
CA LEU A 28 11.44 1.62 5.63
C LEU A 28 10.40 2.50 4.93
N HIS A 29 10.82 3.64 4.35
CA HIS A 29 9.93 4.57 3.65
C HIS A 29 9.28 3.93 2.42
N LEU A 30 10.06 3.17 1.63
CA LEU A 30 9.54 2.45 0.47
C LEU A 30 8.48 1.42 0.86
N HIS A 31 8.69 0.71 1.96
CA HIS A 31 7.65 -0.16 2.51
C HIS A 31 6.39 0.63 2.90
N GLN A 32 6.51 1.79 3.55
CA GLN A 32 5.34 2.61 3.87
C GLN A 32 4.58 3.07 2.62
N LEU A 33 5.32 3.44 1.57
CA LEU A 33 4.75 3.83 0.29
C LEU A 33 4.03 2.68 -0.41
N PHE A 34 4.61 1.48 -0.45
CA PHE A 34 3.91 0.31 -1.00
C PHE A 34 2.63 0.01 -0.23
N HIS A 35 2.69 0.07 1.10
CA HIS A 35 1.53 -0.18 1.94
C HIS A 35 0.42 0.85 1.72
N ALA A 36 0.77 2.13 1.56
CA ALA A 36 -0.15 3.20 1.21
C ALA A 36 -0.73 3.02 -0.19
N ALA A 37 0.11 2.70 -1.18
CA ALA A 37 -0.27 2.50 -2.58
C ALA A 37 -1.23 1.33 -2.78
N ILE A 38 -1.07 0.23 -2.05
CA ILE A 38 -2.03 -0.89 -2.10
C ILE A 38 -3.20 -0.70 -1.12
N GLY A 39 -3.26 0.44 -0.42
CA GLY A 39 -4.27 0.73 0.60
C GLY A 39 -4.32 -0.32 1.71
N SER A 40 -3.21 -1.00 1.96
CA SER A 40 -3.09 -1.92 3.09
C SER A 40 -2.85 -1.13 4.38
N VAL A 41 -3.20 -1.76 5.49
CA VAL A 41 -2.99 -1.19 6.82
C VAL A 41 -1.51 -0.86 7.00
N ALA A 42 -1.23 0.33 7.54
CA ALA A 42 0.12 0.87 7.67
C ALA A 42 1.14 -0.18 8.16
N PRO A 43 2.42 -0.11 7.75
CA PRO A 43 3.43 -1.11 8.09
C PRO A 43 3.53 -1.40 9.59
N GLN A 44 3.31 -0.38 10.43
CA GLN A 44 3.30 -0.50 11.89
C GLN A 44 2.22 -1.47 12.39
N VAL A 45 1.09 -1.57 11.69
CA VAL A 45 -0.03 -2.48 12.00
C VAL A 45 0.13 -3.82 11.27
N ALA A 46 0.66 -3.82 10.04
CA ALA A 46 0.92 -5.05 9.28
C ALA A 46 2.04 -5.92 9.90
N ILE A 47 2.95 -5.33 10.68
CA ILE A 47 3.94 -6.07 11.49
C ILE A 47 3.27 -6.80 12.66
N GLN A 48 2.21 -6.21 13.23
CA GLN A 48 1.48 -6.81 14.36
C GLN A 48 0.46 -7.86 13.91
N ASP A 49 -0.04 -7.76 12.68
CA ASP A 49 -1.14 -8.59 12.21
C ASP A 49 -0.95 -9.17 10.81
N LYS A 50 -1.14 -10.49 10.68
CA LYS A 50 -1.12 -11.26 9.42
C LYS A 50 -2.34 -10.93 8.53
N LEU A 51 -2.48 -9.68 8.13
CA LEU A 51 -3.53 -9.25 7.21
C LEU A 51 -3.30 -9.92 5.84
N PRO A 52 -4.35 -10.51 5.24
CA PRO A 52 -4.20 -11.20 3.97
C PRO A 52 -4.05 -10.16 2.86
N ILE A 53 -2.82 -9.96 2.39
CA ILE A 53 -2.60 -9.37 1.07
C ILE A 53 -2.89 -10.47 0.06
N GLN A 54 -4.02 -10.35 -0.63
CA GLN A 54 -4.26 -11.16 -1.83
C GLN A 54 -3.46 -10.54 -2.98
N VAL A 55 -2.55 -11.34 -3.55
CA VAL A 55 -1.92 -11.02 -4.83
C VAL A 55 -2.92 -11.39 -5.92
N CYS A 56 -3.66 -10.40 -6.44
CA CYS A 56 -4.52 -10.63 -7.60
C CYS A 56 -3.68 -10.67 -8.88
N ARG A 57 -3.56 -11.86 -9.47
CA ARG A 57 -2.87 -12.07 -10.75
C ARG A 57 -3.61 -11.44 -11.92
N ASP A 58 -4.90 -11.16 -11.77
CA ASP A 58 -5.71 -10.60 -12.84
C ASP A 58 -5.53 -9.07 -12.95
N ASN A 59 -5.06 -8.59 -14.10
CA ASN A 59 -4.67 -7.20 -14.30
C ASN A 59 -5.85 -6.22 -14.09
N GLU A 60 -7.07 -6.63 -14.45
CA GLU A 60 -8.25 -5.74 -14.44
C GLU A 60 -8.82 -5.46 -13.04
N THR A 61 -8.38 -6.20 -12.02
CA THR A 61 -8.93 -6.09 -10.65
C THR A 61 -7.99 -5.44 -9.64
N ARG A 62 -6.80 -4.99 -10.08
CA ARG A 62 -5.81 -4.36 -9.21
C ARG A 62 -6.18 -2.90 -8.96
N GLN A 63 -6.43 -2.56 -7.71
CA GLN A 63 -6.67 -1.18 -7.29
C GLN A 63 -5.46 -0.64 -6.54
N TYR A 64 -5.22 0.66 -6.71
CA TYR A 64 -4.17 1.41 -6.04
C TYR A 64 -4.75 2.71 -5.46
N ASN A 65 -4.24 3.12 -4.32
CA ASN A 65 -4.60 4.38 -3.67
C ASN A 65 -3.49 5.41 -3.90
N LEU A 66 -3.55 6.08 -5.06
CA LEU A 66 -2.59 7.13 -5.43
C LEU A 66 -2.59 8.26 -4.40
N TYR A 67 -3.77 8.71 -3.95
CA TYR A 67 -3.89 9.78 -2.97
C TYR A 67 -3.14 9.45 -1.67
N ALA A 68 -3.38 8.27 -1.09
CA ALA A 68 -2.69 7.86 0.13
C ALA A 68 -1.18 7.70 -0.06
N ALA A 69 -0.74 7.23 -1.24
CA ALA A 69 0.68 7.14 -1.58
C ALA A 69 1.34 8.54 -1.67
N VAL A 70 0.65 9.52 -2.27
CA VAL A 70 1.11 10.92 -2.36
C VAL A 70 1.22 11.55 -0.97
N GLU A 71 0.18 11.47 -0.15
CA GLU A 71 0.20 12.03 1.21
C GLU A 71 1.27 11.37 2.08
N ARG A 72 1.49 10.06 1.90
CA ARG A 72 2.57 9.33 2.56
C ARG A 72 3.95 9.76 2.07
N ALA A 73 4.12 10.00 0.77
CA ALA A 73 5.38 10.49 0.20
C ALA A 73 5.73 11.89 0.72
N LYS A 74 4.76 12.81 0.76
CA LYS A 74 4.91 14.14 1.37
C LYS A 74 5.38 14.01 2.82
N THR A 75 4.68 13.21 3.61
CA THR A 75 4.96 13.04 5.04
C THR A 75 6.33 12.38 5.31
N CYS A 76 6.65 11.29 4.61
CA CYS A 76 7.83 10.47 4.92
C CYS A 76 9.11 10.92 4.23
N LEU A 77 8.99 11.61 3.10
CA LEU A 77 10.12 12.01 2.27
C LEU A 77 10.30 13.53 2.21
N GLY A 78 9.38 14.32 2.78
CA GLY A 78 9.46 15.79 2.78
C GLY A 78 9.33 16.40 1.39
N LEU A 79 8.58 15.74 0.50
CA LEU A 79 8.45 16.13 -0.91
C LEU A 79 7.34 17.17 -1.14
N THR A 80 7.52 17.99 -2.17
CA THR A 80 6.45 18.84 -2.72
C THR A 80 5.37 18.01 -3.41
N ASP A 81 4.18 18.58 -3.63
CA ASP A 81 3.05 17.84 -4.23
C ASP A 81 3.40 17.17 -5.56
N LEU A 82 4.07 17.90 -6.46
CA LEU A 82 4.45 17.37 -7.78
C LEU A 82 5.49 16.24 -7.70
N GLN A 83 6.46 16.37 -6.79
CA GLN A 83 7.46 15.33 -6.54
C GLN A 83 6.83 14.09 -5.88
N ALA A 84 5.89 14.29 -4.97
CA ALA A 84 5.17 13.22 -4.30
C ALA A 84 4.28 12.44 -5.26
N VAL A 85 3.64 13.10 -6.23
CA VAL A 85 2.91 12.43 -7.33
C VAL A 85 3.85 11.52 -8.12
N GLY A 86 4.98 12.04 -8.60
CA GLY A 86 5.93 11.23 -9.37
C GLY A 86 6.44 10.01 -8.60
N VAL A 87 6.83 10.18 -7.33
CA VAL A 87 7.26 9.05 -6.48
C VAL A 87 6.13 8.03 -6.25
N ALA A 88 4.90 8.49 -6.03
CA ALA A 88 3.75 7.61 -5.83
C ALA A 88 3.40 6.81 -7.09
N GLU A 89 3.50 7.42 -8.27
CA GLU A 89 3.31 6.73 -9.56
C GLU A 89 4.40 5.69 -9.83
N GLU A 90 5.68 6.01 -9.58
CA GLU A 90 6.79 5.06 -9.70
C GLU A 90 6.59 3.84 -8.78
N VAL A 91 6.15 4.07 -7.54
CA VAL A 91 5.82 3.01 -6.56
C VAL A 91 4.68 2.12 -7.08
N ILE A 92 3.60 2.74 -7.60
CA ILE A 92 2.45 2.01 -8.15
C ILE A 92 2.85 1.20 -9.39
N GLU A 93 3.70 1.74 -10.25
CA GLU A 93 4.16 1.04 -11.45
C GLU A 93 4.97 -0.21 -11.11
N VAL A 94 5.84 -0.13 -10.09
CA VAL A 94 6.56 -1.31 -9.59
C VAL A 94 5.60 -2.38 -9.07
N LEU A 95 4.59 -1.98 -8.30
CA LEU A 95 3.56 -2.91 -7.82
C LEU A 95 2.75 -3.53 -8.96
N ARG A 96 2.37 -2.71 -9.95
CA ARG A 96 1.62 -3.11 -11.14
C ARG A 96 2.39 -4.14 -11.96
N THR A 97 3.66 -3.86 -12.25
CA THR A 97 4.56 -4.76 -12.96
C THR A 97 4.77 -6.06 -12.19
N ALA A 98 4.86 -6.00 -10.86
CA ALA A 98 5.00 -7.17 -10.00
C ALA A 98 3.70 -8.00 -9.82
N GLY A 99 2.60 -7.58 -10.42
CA GLY A 99 1.33 -8.27 -10.28
C GLY A 99 0.65 -8.07 -8.92
N ILE A 100 1.07 -7.06 -8.16
CA ILE A 100 0.60 -6.80 -6.81
C ILE A 100 -0.39 -5.65 -6.83
N GLY A 101 -1.61 -5.93 -6.42
CA GLY A 101 -2.65 -4.94 -6.16
C GLY A 101 -3.62 -5.52 -5.14
N VAL A 102 -4.35 -4.65 -4.45
CA VAL A 102 -5.40 -5.09 -3.53
C VAL A 102 -6.73 -4.77 -4.18
N ASN A 103 -7.63 -5.74 -4.19
CA ASN A 103 -9.05 -5.48 -4.45
C ASN A 103 -9.75 -5.35 -3.09
N GLN A 104 -9.78 -4.14 -2.56
CA GLN A 104 -10.32 -3.87 -1.21
C GLN A 104 -11.80 -4.22 -1.13
N VAL A 105 -12.53 -3.97 -2.22
CA VAL A 105 -13.94 -4.33 -2.38
C VAL A 105 -14.12 -5.85 -2.29
N ARG A 106 -13.30 -6.63 -3.00
CA ARG A 106 -13.33 -8.11 -2.90
C ARG A 106 -13.00 -8.58 -1.50
N LEU A 107 -12.04 -7.97 -0.81
CA LEU A 107 -11.71 -8.38 0.56
C LEU A 107 -12.87 -8.14 1.55
N LEU A 108 -13.69 -7.11 1.31
CA LEU A 108 -14.89 -6.82 2.11
C LEU A 108 -16.13 -7.63 1.70
N LEU A 109 -16.22 -8.05 0.44
CA LEU A 109 -17.40 -8.74 -0.10
C LEU A 109 -17.22 -10.27 -0.21
N ASP A 110 -15.98 -10.78 -0.22
CA ASP A 110 -15.72 -12.20 -0.41
C ASP A 110 -16.06 -12.99 0.88
N PRO A 111 -17.03 -13.92 0.82
CA PRO A 111 -17.48 -14.71 1.97
C PRO A 111 -16.40 -15.66 2.48
N SER A 112 -15.37 -15.99 1.68
CA SER A 112 -14.26 -16.86 2.09
C SER A 112 -13.41 -16.27 3.20
N PHE A 113 -13.46 -14.95 3.41
CA PHE A 113 -12.78 -14.29 4.53
C PHE A 113 -13.62 -14.33 5.80
N SER A 114 -12.97 -14.51 6.95
CA SER A 114 -13.68 -14.45 8.23
C SER A 114 -14.24 -13.05 8.48
N SER A 115 -15.39 -12.96 9.16
CA SER A 115 -15.97 -11.68 9.61
C SER A 115 -14.97 -10.83 10.40
N LYS A 116 -14.11 -11.46 11.21
CA LYS A 116 -13.03 -10.80 11.95
C LYS A 116 -12.01 -10.13 11.02
N THR A 117 -11.58 -10.83 9.97
CA THR A 117 -10.66 -10.31 8.97
C THR A 117 -11.26 -9.13 8.21
N ARG A 118 -12.53 -9.25 7.79
CA ARG A 118 -13.25 -8.19 7.07
C ARG A 118 -13.43 -6.93 7.93
N LYS A 119 -13.89 -7.07 9.17
CA LYS A 119 -14.02 -5.95 10.12
C LYS A 119 -12.71 -5.23 10.37
N LYS A 120 -11.60 -5.98 10.46
CA LYS A 120 -10.28 -5.39 10.70
C LYS A 120 -9.77 -4.61 9.50
N ALA A 121 -9.96 -5.15 8.30
CA ALA A 121 -9.64 -4.43 7.06
C ALA A 121 -10.53 -3.19 6.87
N PHE A 122 -11.83 -3.29 7.19
CA PHE A 122 -12.75 -2.16 7.19
C PHE A 122 -12.32 -1.05 8.16
N LYS A 123 -12.01 -1.40 9.42
CA LYS A 123 -11.54 -0.42 10.42
C LYS A 123 -10.24 0.27 10.01
N ALA A 124 -9.33 -0.48 9.40
CA ALA A 124 -8.11 0.07 8.84
C ALA A 124 -8.38 1.00 7.65
N LEU A 125 -9.36 0.67 6.81
CA LEU A 125 -9.79 1.51 5.70
C LEU A 125 -10.40 2.82 6.21
N CYS A 126 -11.31 2.78 7.18
CA CYS A 126 -11.89 3.98 7.78
C CYS A 126 -10.80 4.90 8.34
N LYS A 127 -9.83 4.34 9.08
CA LYS A 127 -8.69 5.11 9.60
C LYS A 127 -7.82 5.72 8.51
N ASN A 128 -7.62 5.02 7.39
CA ASN A 128 -6.83 5.53 6.28
C ASN A 128 -7.54 6.63 5.48
N LEU A 129 -8.88 6.69 5.54
CA LEU A 129 -9.71 7.66 4.82
C LEU A 129 -10.24 8.79 5.73
N ASP A 130 -9.77 8.86 6.97
CA ASP A 130 -10.30 9.74 8.03
C ASP A 130 -11.83 9.66 8.16
N LEU A 131 -12.34 8.43 8.16
CA LEU A 131 -13.76 8.11 8.38
C LEU A 131 -13.97 7.55 9.79
N ASN A 132 -15.17 7.76 10.33
CA ASN A 132 -15.60 7.20 11.61
C ASN A 132 -15.72 5.65 11.55
N GLU A 133 -16.03 4.99 12.66
CA GLU A 133 -16.09 3.51 12.72
C GLU A 133 -17.22 2.89 11.86
N LEU A 134 -18.13 3.71 11.33
CA LEU A 134 -19.21 3.33 10.42
C LEU A 134 -18.86 3.60 8.95
N GLY A 135 -17.78 4.34 8.68
CA GLY A 135 -17.38 4.74 7.32
C GLY A 135 -17.91 6.09 6.86
N ASP A 136 -18.42 6.94 7.77
CA ASP A 136 -18.86 8.29 7.45
C ASP A 136 -17.79 9.35 7.78
N ARG A 137 -17.90 10.53 7.18
CA ARG A 137 -17.07 11.71 7.49
C ARG A 137 -17.60 12.46 8.71
#